data_AF-A0AAD0J816-F1
#
_entry.id   AF-A0AAD0J816-F1
#
_cell.length_a   1.000
_cell.length_b   1.000
_cell.length_c   1.000
_cell.angle_alpha   90.00
_cell.angle_beta   90.00
_cell.angle_gamma   90.00
#
_symmetry.space_group_name_H-M   'P 1'
#
loop_
_entity.id
_entity.type
_entity.pdbx_description
1 polymer ?
#
loop_
_entity_poly.entity_id
_entity_poly.type
_entity_poly.pdbx_seq_one_letter_code
_entity_poly.pdbx_strand_id
1 'polypeptide(L)'
;MTAFFGRVFGPGLMLLLLQCVSLLAVGLEVGYFHHRVALLLEPLSPACGGDDATERMRVAEHLLARANALDDWDPLAWVPATTLLLALAGALAASVEQWRRSSPACRVSAGRLVALQVGALALGGAMLHAFDRVWQAYITLLPAACMTDALMREDTSLAASMGWTFQVFDAARVMPPHAPDVMAIVLIGQLLASLAVGVWLWRQPAASLVT
;
A
#
# COMPACT_ATOMS: atom_id res chain seq x y z
N MET A 1 -16.69 37.30 11.79
CA MET A 1 -17.04 35.85 11.78
C MET A 1 -16.50 35.11 10.55
N THR A 2 -16.43 35.72 9.37
CA THR A 2 -15.90 35.11 8.13
C THR A 2 -14.41 34.71 8.18
N ALA A 3 -13.57 35.48 8.87
CA ALA A 3 -12.13 35.19 9.00
C ALA A 3 -11.80 33.94 9.84
N PHE A 4 -12.68 33.56 10.79
CA PHE A 4 -12.50 32.34 11.59
C PHE A 4 -12.86 31.09 10.77
N PHE A 5 -13.99 31.14 10.06
CA PHE A 5 -14.40 30.05 9.16
C PHE A 5 -13.44 29.84 8.00
N GLY A 6 -12.87 30.89 7.40
CA GLY A 6 -11.82 30.76 6.37
C GLY A 6 -10.50 30.17 6.89
N ARG A 7 -10.23 30.26 8.20
CA ARG A 7 -9.06 29.65 8.85
C ARG A 7 -9.31 28.18 9.24
N VAL A 8 -10.54 27.87 9.65
CA VAL A 8 -10.99 26.51 9.99
C VAL A 8 -11.16 25.66 8.73
N PHE A 9 -11.75 26.19 7.65
CA PHE A 9 -11.87 25.52 6.34
C PHE A 9 -10.72 25.86 5.38
N GLY A 10 -9.57 26.28 5.92
CA GLY A 10 -8.41 26.67 5.12
C GLY A 10 -7.63 25.48 4.53
N PRO A 11 -6.63 25.74 3.67
CA PRO A 11 -5.80 24.71 3.04
C PRO A 11 -5.13 23.76 4.03
N GLY A 12 -4.87 24.21 5.27
CA GLY A 12 -4.34 23.37 6.35
C GLY A 12 -5.31 22.27 6.84
N LEU A 13 -6.61 22.57 6.98
CA LEU A 13 -7.60 21.54 7.33
C LEU A 13 -7.78 20.55 6.18
N MET A 14 -7.80 21.03 4.93
CA MET A 14 -7.90 20.17 3.76
C MET A 14 -6.71 19.20 3.70
N LEU A 15 -5.48 19.68 3.91
CA LEU A 15 -4.30 18.83 3.99
C LEU A 15 -4.39 17.80 5.11
N LEU A 16 -4.85 18.20 6.31
CA LEU A 16 -5.07 17.26 7.43
C LEU A 16 -6.04 16.15 7.06
N LEU A 17 -7.20 16.51 6.50
CA LEU A 17 -8.23 15.55 6.10
C LEU A 17 -7.73 14.59 5.03
N LEU A 18 -7.08 15.11 3.97
CA LEU A 18 -6.50 14.29 2.91
C LEU A 18 -5.41 13.35 3.44
N GLN A 19 -4.65 13.78 4.44
CA GLN A 19 -3.67 12.94 5.10
C GLN A 19 -4.29 11.80 5.90
N CYS A 20 -5.35 12.08 6.66
CA CYS A 20 -6.11 11.06 7.37
C CYS A 20 -6.74 10.06 6.41
N VAL A 21 -7.33 10.52 5.31
CA VAL A 21 -7.87 9.65 4.26
C VAL A 21 -6.77 8.79 3.64
N SER A 22 -5.60 9.36 3.35
CA SER A 22 -4.46 8.61 2.81
C SER A 22 -4.00 7.51 3.77
N LEU A 23 -3.87 7.80 5.07
CA LEU A 23 -3.49 6.81 6.07
C LEU A 23 -4.51 5.67 6.20
N LEU A 24 -5.81 6.01 6.21
CA LEU A 24 -6.87 5.01 6.23
C LEU A 24 -6.87 4.16 4.96
N ALA A 25 -6.67 4.77 3.79
CA ALA A 25 -6.61 4.07 2.52
C ALA A 25 -5.41 3.10 2.47
N VAL A 26 -4.23 3.51 2.97
CA VAL A 26 -3.07 2.60 3.10
C VAL A 26 -3.39 1.42 4.01
N GLY A 27 -4.02 1.66 5.16
CA GLY A 27 -4.40 0.58 6.09
C GLY A 27 -5.42 -0.39 5.48
N LEU A 28 -6.38 0.13 4.71
CA LEU A 28 -7.36 -0.67 3.97
C LEU A 28 -6.70 -1.51 2.87
N GLU A 29 -5.78 -0.94 2.09
CA GLU A 29 -5.04 -1.66 1.05
C GLU A 29 -4.21 -2.81 1.63
N VAL A 30 -3.42 -2.52 2.67
CA VAL A 30 -2.61 -3.53 3.37
C VAL A 30 -3.49 -4.62 3.97
N GLY A 31 -4.56 -4.23 4.66
CA GLY A 31 -5.49 -5.18 5.30
C GLY A 31 -6.22 -6.04 4.27
N TYR A 32 -6.69 -5.46 3.17
CA TYR A 32 -7.35 -6.17 2.08
C TYR A 32 -6.41 -7.19 1.43
N PHE A 33 -5.17 -6.80 1.15
CA PHE A 33 -4.16 -7.69 0.59
C PHE A 33 -3.90 -8.89 1.51
N HIS A 34 -3.59 -8.65 2.79
CA HIS A 34 -3.32 -9.73 3.75
C HIS A 34 -4.54 -10.62 3.97
N HIS A 35 -5.75 -10.06 3.94
CA HIS A 35 -6.98 -10.84 4.03
C HIS A 35 -7.17 -11.78 2.83
N ARG A 36 -6.94 -11.30 1.59
CA ARG A 36 -7.00 -12.13 0.39
C ARG A 36 -5.95 -13.24 0.40
N VAL A 37 -4.72 -12.93 0.80
CA VAL A 37 -3.66 -13.92 0.93
C VAL A 37 -4.04 -14.98 1.97
N ALA A 38 -4.58 -14.58 3.13
CA ALA A 38 -5.04 -15.53 4.14
C ALA A 38 -6.14 -16.46 3.60
N LEU A 39 -7.15 -15.91 2.92
CA LEU A 39 -8.25 -16.68 2.33
C LEU A 39 -7.77 -17.63 1.22
N LEU A 40 -6.79 -17.21 0.42
CA LEU A 40 -6.19 -18.06 -0.61
C LEU A 40 -5.52 -19.28 0.03
N LEU A 41 -4.88 -19.10 1.19
CA LEU A 41 -4.06 -20.09 1.87
C LEU A 41 -4.84 -21.04 2.82
N GLU A 42 -6.12 -20.79 3.12
CA GLU A 42 -6.85 -21.48 4.19
C GLU A 42 -7.79 -22.62 3.73
N PRO A 43 -7.71 -23.86 4.26
CA PRO A 43 -6.54 -24.56 4.73
C PRO A 43 -5.91 -25.31 3.55
N LEU A 44 -4.77 -24.83 3.07
CA LEU A 44 -3.89 -25.65 2.24
C LEU A 44 -3.10 -26.59 3.15
N SER A 45 -3.12 -27.88 2.82
CA SER A 45 -2.19 -28.79 3.48
C SER A 45 -0.76 -28.38 3.08
N PRO A 46 0.19 -28.34 4.02
CA PRO A 46 1.56 -27.90 3.75
C PRO A 46 2.28 -28.78 2.71
N ALA A 47 1.75 -29.98 2.43
CA ALA A 47 2.26 -30.90 1.42
C ALA A 47 1.60 -30.75 0.03
N CYS A 48 0.67 -29.80 -0.18
CA CYS A 48 -0.13 -29.68 -1.41
C CYS A 48 -0.67 -31.02 -1.96
N GLY A 49 -1.10 -31.96 -1.11
CA GLY A 49 -1.56 -33.30 -1.57
C GLY A 49 -0.50 -34.41 -1.58
N GLY A 50 0.76 -34.11 -1.24
CA GLY A 50 1.84 -35.09 -1.05
C GLY A 50 2.38 -35.66 -2.36
N ASP A 51 2.85 -36.91 -2.32
CA ASP A 51 3.45 -37.58 -3.49
C ASP A 51 2.44 -37.90 -4.60
N ASP A 52 1.14 -37.98 -4.30
CA ASP A 52 0.11 -38.31 -5.26
C ASP A 52 -0.14 -37.14 -6.24
N ALA A 53 0.18 -37.36 -7.50
CA ALA A 53 -0.05 -36.40 -8.58
C ALA A 53 -1.53 -36.01 -8.73
N THR A 54 -2.46 -36.93 -8.42
CA THR A 54 -3.91 -36.66 -8.52
C THR A 54 -4.37 -35.71 -7.42
N GLU A 55 -3.88 -35.91 -6.20
CA GLU A 55 -4.17 -35.01 -5.07
C GLU A 55 -3.51 -33.64 -5.26
N ARG A 56 -2.28 -33.60 -5.78
CA ARG A 56 -1.61 -32.33 -6.17
C ARG A 56 -2.41 -31.54 -7.20
N MET A 57 -2.93 -32.21 -8.23
CA MET A 57 -3.79 -31.57 -9.23
C MET A 57 -5.06 -31.01 -8.60
N ARG A 58 -5.74 -31.79 -7.75
CA ARG A 58 -6.96 -31.33 -7.03
C ARG A 58 -6.70 -30.11 -6.17
N VAL A 59 -5.59 -30.07 -5.45
CA VAL A 59 -5.20 -28.91 -4.63
C VAL A 59 -4.92 -27.69 -5.52
N ALA A 60 -4.21 -27.86 -6.64
CA ALA A 60 -3.93 -26.79 -7.59
C ALA A 60 -5.22 -26.23 -8.25
N GLU A 61 -6.15 -27.11 -8.64
CA GLU A 61 -7.47 -26.71 -9.15
C GLU A 61 -8.28 -25.93 -8.11
N HIS A 62 -8.26 -26.38 -6.85
CA HIS A 62 -8.94 -25.71 -5.75
C HIS A 62 -8.33 -24.32 -5.46
N LEU A 63 -7.01 -24.20 -5.55
CA LEU A 63 -6.30 -22.93 -5.46
C LEU A 63 -6.70 -21.96 -6.56
N LEU A 64 -6.74 -22.43 -7.81
CA LEU A 64 -7.17 -21.63 -8.96
C LEU A 64 -8.63 -21.20 -8.82
N ALA A 65 -9.51 -22.11 -8.40
CA ALA A 65 -10.93 -21.79 -8.18
C ALA A 65 -11.11 -20.72 -7.09
N ARG A 66 -10.33 -20.78 -6.01
CA ARG A 66 -10.33 -19.77 -4.95
C ARG A 66 -9.74 -18.45 -5.40
N ALA A 67 -8.62 -18.48 -6.12
CA ALA A 67 -8.02 -17.28 -6.69
C ALA A 67 -9.02 -16.56 -7.59
N ASN A 68 -9.73 -17.31 -8.45
CA ASN A 68 -10.77 -16.76 -9.31
C ASN A 68 -11.95 -16.16 -8.51
N ALA A 69 -12.42 -16.86 -7.48
CA ALA A 69 -13.47 -16.34 -6.60
C ALA A 69 -13.05 -15.08 -5.81
N LEU A 70 -11.76 -14.94 -5.49
CA LEU A 70 -11.17 -13.76 -4.86
C LEU A 70 -10.90 -12.63 -5.86
N ASP A 71 -10.84 -12.94 -7.16
CA ASP A 71 -10.78 -11.94 -8.24
C ASP A 71 -12.18 -11.42 -8.59
N ASP A 72 -13.25 -12.19 -8.37
CA ASP A 72 -14.63 -11.69 -8.54
C ASP A 72 -14.99 -10.56 -7.54
N TRP A 73 -14.18 -10.34 -6.50
CA TRP A 73 -14.29 -9.20 -5.55
C TRP A 73 -13.60 -7.91 -6.07
N ASP A 74 -12.98 -7.95 -7.24
CA ASP A 74 -12.28 -6.84 -7.90
C ASP A 74 -13.11 -5.58 -8.22
N PRO A 75 -14.45 -5.59 -8.43
CA PRO A 75 -15.17 -4.33 -8.72
C PRO A 75 -15.21 -3.34 -7.55
N LEU A 76 -14.78 -3.73 -6.34
CA LEU A 76 -14.58 -2.81 -5.21
C LEU A 76 -13.10 -2.69 -4.81
N ALA A 77 -12.21 -3.55 -5.33
CA ALA A 77 -10.80 -3.56 -4.98
C ALA A 77 -10.07 -2.28 -5.44
N TRP A 78 -10.56 -1.61 -6.48
CA TRP A 78 -9.98 -0.33 -6.93
C TRP A 78 -10.34 0.85 -6.03
N VAL A 79 -11.33 0.72 -5.13
CA VAL A 79 -11.83 1.85 -4.32
C VAL A 79 -10.77 2.38 -3.35
N PRO A 80 -10.09 1.56 -2.53
CA PRO A 80 -9.09 2.09 -1.61
C PRO A 80 -7.85 2.62 -2.36
N ALA A 81 -7.45 1.96 -3.45
CA ALA A 81 -6.33 2.39 -4.31
C ALA A 81 -6.59 3.75 -4.97
N THR A 82 -7.77 3.94 -5.57
CA THR A 82 -8.14 5.23 -6.17
C THR A 82 -8.35 6.30 -5.11
N THR A 83 -8.91 5.95 -3.95
CA THR A 83 -9.05 6.87 -2.81
C THR A 83 -7.69 7.35 -2.34
N LEU A 84 -6.71 6.45 -2.22
CA LEU A 84 -5.33 6.79 -1.87
C LEU A 84 -4.72 7.75 -2.91
N LEU A 85 -4.77 7.40 -4.19
CA LEU A 85 -4.18 8.22 -5.26
C LEU A 85 -4.83 9.61 -5.35
N LEU A 86 -6.16 9.69 -5.24
CA LEU A 86 -6.88 10.96 -5.24
C LEU A 86 -6.58 11.79 -4.00
N ALA A 87 -6.46 11.17 -2.83
CA ALA A 87 -6.11 11.86 -1.59
C ALA A 87 -4.69 12.44 -1.66
N LEU A 88 -3.71 11.66 -2.16
CA LEU A 88 -2.34 12.10 -2.37
C LEU A 88 -2.24 13.20 -3.43
N ALA A 89 -2.95 13.07 -4.55
CA ALA A 89 -3.00 14.09 -5.60
C ALA A 89 -3.63 15.40 -5.10
N GLY A 90 -4.72 15.30 -4.32
CA GLY A 90 -5.34 16.44 -3.64
C GLY A 90 -4.39 17.11 -2.65
N ALA A 91 -3.64 16.32 -1.87
CA ALA A 91 -2.70 16.83 -0.90
C ALA A 91 -1.53 17.55 -1.59
N LEU A 92 -1.05 17.00 -2.72
CA LEU A 92 -0.07 17.64 -3.57
C LEU A 92 -0.58 18.98 -4.10
N ALA A 93 -1.79 19.03 -4.68
CA ALA A 93 -2.38 20.26 -5.19
C ALA A 93 -2.53 21.33 -4.11
N ALA A 94 -3.01 20.94 -2.92
CA ALA A 94 -3.13 21.84 -1.77
C ALA A 94 -1.74 22.34 -1.29
N SER A 95 -0.73 21.47 -1.29
CA SER A 95 0.64 21.85 -0.91
C SER A 95 1.28 22.82 -1.91
N VAL A 96 1.03 22.65 -3.22
CA VAL A 96 1.51 23.54 -4.27
C VAL A 96 0.86 24.91 -4.12
N GLU A 97 -0.45 24.96 -3.89
CA GLU A 97 -1.14 26.24 -3.70
C GLU A 97 -0.66 26.96 -2.42
N GLN A 98 -0.42 26.21 -1.35
CA GLN A 98 0.19 26.75 -0.13
C GLN A 98 1.61 27.28 -0.39
N TRP A 99 2.43 26.57 -1.17
CA TRP A 99 3.77 27.04 -1.56
C TRP A 99 3.72 28.33 -2.37
N ARG A 100 2.79 28.45 -3.33
CA ARG A 100 2.59 29.67 -4.13
C ARG A 100 2.21 30.87 -3.27
N ARG A 101 1.40 30.66 -2.23
CA ARG A 101 0.94 31.71 -1.30
C ARG A 101 1.88 31.94 -0.10
N SER A 102 2.96 31.16 0.02
CA SER A 102 3.86 31.26 1.16
C SER A 102 4.77 32.49 1.08
N SER A 103 4.97 33.14 2.23
CA SER A 103 5.94 34.22 2.38
C SER A 103 7.38 33.72 2.17
N PRO A 104 8.34 34.60 1.87
CA PRO A 104 9.73 34.21 1.62
C PRO A 104 10.34 33.39 2.76
N ALA A 105 10.00 33.75 4.01
CA ALA A 105 10.47 33.05 5.22
C ALA A 105 9.99 31.60 5.32
N CYS A 106 8.80 31.28 4.78
CA CYS A 106 8.22 29.93 4.82
C CYS A 106 8.35 29.17 3.50
N ARG A 107 8.84 29.80 2.43
CA ARG A 107 8.88 29.23 1.07
C ARG A 107 9.71 27.95 0.98
N VAL A 108 10.82 27.86 1.70
CA VAL A 108 11.65 26.66 1.74
C VAL A 108 10.89 25.50 2.39
N SER A 109 10.28 25.73 3.55
CA SER A 109 9.50 24.71 4.27
C SER A 109 8.26 24.27 3.49
N ALA A 110 7.56 25.20 2.83
CA ALA A 110 6.46 24.86 1.94
C ALA A 110 6.93 24.08 0.69
N GLY A 111 8.11 24.39 0.16
CA GLY A 111 8.72 23.60 -0.92
C GLY A 111 9.08 22.18 -0.48
N ARG A 112 9.58 22.01 0.75
CA ARG A 112 9.80 20.68 1.35
C ARG A 112 8.50 19.89 1.50
N LEU A 113 7.40 20.55 1.88
CA LEU A 113 6.10 19.92 1.94
C LEU A 113 5.64 19.42 0.56
N VAL A 114 5.82 20.22 -0.50
CA VAL A 114 5.54 19.78 -1.89
C VAL A 114 6.39 18.55 -2.25
N ALA A 115 7.69 18.58 -1.95
CA ALA A 115 8.58 17.45 -2.23
C ALA A 115 8.15 16.18 -1.47
N LEU A 116 7.72 16.30 -0.22
CA LEU A 116 7.17 15.19 0.56
C LEU A 116 5.89 14.63 -0.07
N GLN A 117 4.99 15.47 -0.58
CA GLN A 117 3.76 15.02 -1.24
C GLN A 117 4.03 14.35 -2.59
N VAL A 118 4.99 14.86 -3.37
CA VAL A 118 5.45 14.20 -4.61
C VAL A 118 6.02 12.81 -4.30
N GLY A 119 6.88 12.71 -3.30
CA GLY A 119 7.43 11.43 -2.87
C GLY A 119 6.35 10.47 -2.36
N ALA A 120 5.34 10.97 -1.65
CA ALA A 120 4.24 10.15 -1.13
C ALA A 120 3.37 9.62 -2.28
N LEU A 121 3.09 10.44 -3.29
CA LEU A 121 2.37 10.01 -4.49
C LEU A 121 3.13 8.93 -5.27
N ALA A 122 4.44 9.15 -5.48
CA ALA A 122 5.29 8.17 -6.16
C ALA A 122 5.38 6.84 -5.38
N LEU A 123 5.60 6.92 -4.07
CA LEU A 123 5.70 5.75 -3.21
C LEU A 123 4.37 5.01 -3.08
N GLY A 124 3.25 5.74 -3.00
CA GLY A 124 1.90 5.15 -3.01
C GLY A 124 1.60 4.41 -4.30
N GLY A 125 1.90 5.00 -5.46
CA GLY A 125 1.78 4.31 -6.75
C GLY A 125 2.67 3.08 -6.85
N ALA A 126 3.91 3.18 -6.39
CA ALA A 126 4.85 2.06 -6.40
C ALA A 126 4.43 0.94 -5.43
N MET A 127 3.87 1.28 -4.26
CA MET A 127 3.31 0.35 -3.28
C MET A 127 2.14 -0.43 -3.86
N LEU A 128 1.16 0.28 -4.46
CA LEU A 128 0.00 -0.37 -5.10
C LEU A 128 0.44 -1.31 -6.22
N HIS A 129 1.39 -0.89 -7.06
CA HIS A 129 1.93 -1.73 -8.11
C HIS A 129 2.71 -2.95 -7.58
N ALA A 130 3.39 -2.80 -6.43
CA ALA A 130 4.05 -3.92 -5.76
C ALA A 130 3.03 -4.92 -5.19
N PHE A 131 1.97 -4.46 -4.54
CA PHE A 131 0.88 -5.33 -4.06
C PHE A 131 0.23 -6.12 -5.20
N ASP A 132 -0.08 -5.46 -6.31
CA ASP A 132 -0.63 -6.12 -7.50
C ASP A 132 0.33 -7.18 -8.05
N ARG A 133 1.61 -6.85 -8.22
CA ARG A 133 2.60 -7.84 -8.70
C ARG A 133 2.75 -9.04 -7.78
N VAL A 134 2.77 -8.82 -6.47
CA VAL A 134 2.86 -9.90 -5.49
C VAL A 134 1.59 -10.75 -5.53
N TRP A 135 0.41 -10.14 -5.65
CA TRP A 135 -0.85 -10.87 -5.83
C TRP A 135 -0.84 -11.74 -7.09
N GLN A 136 -0.46 -11.17 -8.24
CA GLN A 136 -0.34 -11.91 -9.50
C GLN A 136 0.64 -13.08 -9.39
N ALA A 137 1.74 -12.90 -8.68
CA ALA A 137 2.68 -13.98 -8.42
C ALA A 137 2.10 -15.06 -7.49
N TYR A 138 1.31 -14.72 -6.48
CA TYR A 138 0.60 -15.71 -5.66
C TYR A 138 -0.35 -16.57 -6.50
N ILE A 139 -1.23 -15.96 -7.30
CA ILE A 139 -2.24 -16.71 -8.04
C ILE A 139 -1.66 -17.55 -9.20
N THR A 140 -0.43 -17.23 -9.66
CA THR A 140 0.25 -17.97 -10.74
C THR A 140 1.25 -19.01 -10.23
N LEU A 141 2.11 -18.64 -9.27
CA LEU A 141 3.20 -19.50 -8.80
C LEU A 141 2.73 -20.55 -7.81
N LEU A 142 1.75 -20.24 -6.95
CA LEU A 142 1.32 -21.17 -5.91
C LEU A 142 0.67 -22.46 -6.48
N PRO A 143 -0.26 -22.38 -7.46
CA PRO A 143 -0.80 -23.59 -8.10
C PRO A 143 0.28 -24.35 -8.89
N ALA A 144 1.15 -23.64 -9.61
CA ALA A 144 2.24 -24.24 -10.38
C ALA A 144 3.22 -24.99 -9.47
N ALA A 145 3.52 -24.42 -8.31
CA ALA A 145 4.42 -25.02 -7.36
C ALA A 145 3.83 -26.29 -6.72
N CYS A 146 2.53 -26.31 -6.39
CA CYS A 146 1.83 -27.53 -5.94
C CYS A 146 1.87 -28.67 -6.98
N MET A 147 1.91 -28.38 -8.28
CA MET A 147 2.00 -29.40 -9.33
C MET A 147 3.42 -29.99 -9.52
N THR A 148 4.44 -29.34 -8.97
CA THR A 148 5.84 -29.77 -9.10
C THR A 148 6.34 -30.45 -7.84
N ASP A 149 7.24 -31.44 -7.95
CA ASP A 149 7.93 -32.08 -6.80
C ASP A 149 8.82 -31.12 -5.99
N ALA A 150 8.83 -29.82 -6.31
CA ALA A 150 9.58 -28.79 -5.59
C ALA A 150 9.18 -28.69 -4.09
N LEU A 151 7.98 -29.12 -3.72
CA LEU A 151 7.49 -29.15 -2.33
C LEU A 151 7.89 -30.41 -1.54
N MET A 152 8.25 -31.50 -2.22
CA MET A 152 8.51 -32.80 -1.56
C MET A 152 9.96 -32.96 -1.06
N ARG A 153 10.85 -32.00 -1.32
CA ARG A 153 12.29 -32.16 -1.05
C ARG A 153 12.77 -31.64 0.31
N GLU A 154 11.93 -30.99 1.12
CA GLU A 154 12.33 -30.50 2.45
C GLU A 154 11.30 -30.85 3.54
N ASP A 155 11.67 -31.82 4.40
CA ASP A 155 11.04 -32.17 5.67
C ASP A 155 11.08 -31.02 6.69
N THR A 156 10.44 -29.88 6.41
CA THR A 156 10.54 -28.72 7.31
C THR A 156 9.20 -28.09 7.66
N SER A 157 9.02 -27.97 8.98
CA SER A 157 7.93 -27.33 9.71
C SER A 157 7.46 -26.01 9.09
N LEU A 158 6.19 -25.64 9.29
CA LEU A 158 5.53 -24.38 8.90
C LEU A 158 6.32 -23.05 9.05
N ALA A 159 7.41 -23.00 9.83
CA ALA A 159 8.33 -21.85 9.82
C ALA A 159 9.13 -21.74 8.51
N ALA A 160 9.39 -22.86 7.83
CA ALA A 160 10.02 -22.95 6.52
C ALA A 160 9.04 -22.66 5.37
N SER A 161 7.73 -22.77 5.56
CA SER A 161 6.74 -22.48 4.51
C SER A 161 6.66 -20.98 4.17
N MET A 162 6.96 -20.10 5.13
CA MET A 162 7.20 -18.67 4.83
C MET A 162 8.54 -18.46 4.12
N GLY A 163 9.59 -19.22 4.46
CA GLY A 163 10.88 -19.20 3.75
C GLY A 163 10.78 -19.67 2.30
N TRP A 164 9.86 -20.59 2.01
CA TRP A 164 9.65 -21.18 0.69
C TRP A 164 8.95 -20.23 -0.29
N THR A 165 7.98 -19.43 0.16
CA THR A 165 7.46 -18.32 -0.66
C THR A 165 8.59 -17.36 -1.03
N PHE A 166 9.56 -17.10 -0.15
CA PHE A 166 10.75 -16.33 -0.54
C PHE A 166 11.59 -17.03 -1.59
N GLN A 167 11.89 -18.33 -1.47
CA GLN A 167 12.72 -19.04 -2.45
C GLN A 167 12.07 -19.16 -3.83
N VAL A 168 10.76 -19.45 -3.90
CA VAL A 168 10.02 -19.53 -5.17
C VAL A 168 9.95 -18.16 -5.84
N PHE A 169 9.71 -17.10 -5.07
CA PHE A 169 9.66 -15.73 -5.59
C PHE A 169 11.05 -15.21 -5.97
N ASP A 170 12.09 -15.54 -5.20
CA ASP A 170 13.49 -15.18 -5.48
C ASP A 170 13.99 -15.91 -6.74
N ALA A 171 13.68 -17.21 -6.89
CA ALA A 171 13.96 -17.97 -8.12
C ALA A 171 13.21 -17.42 -9.35
N ALA A 172 11.98 -16.92 -9.15
CA ALA A 172 11.18 -16.27 -10.19
C ALA A 172 11.57 -14.80 -10.44
N ARG A 173 12.57 -14.25 -9.72
CA ARG A 173 12.95 -12.82 -9.70
C ARG A 173 11.77 -11.88 -9.40
N VAL A 174 10.79 -12.36 -8.65
CA VAL A 174 9.65 -11.58 -8.17
C VAL A 174 10.05 -10.92 -6.86
N MET A 175 9.62 -9.66 -6.67
CA MET A 175 9.87 -8.89 -5.45
C MET A 175 9.47 -9.71 -4.20
N PRO A 176 10.30 -9.74 -3.14
CA PRO A 176 9.97 -10.51 -1.94
C PRO A 176 8.65 -10.03 -1.32
N PRO A 177 7.80 -10.95 -0.81
CA PRO A 177 6.44 -10.63 -0.37
C PRO A 177 6.33 -9.61 0.78
N HIS A 178 7.40 -9.30 1.51
CA HIS A 178 7.42 -8.23 2.52
C HIS A 178 7.78 -6.83 1.97
N ALA A 179 8.28 -6.74 0.74
CA ALA A 179 8.62 -5.45 0.14
C ALA A 179 7.45 -4.44 0.10
N PRO A 180 6.20 -4.82 -0.25
CA PRO A 180 5.11 -3.85 -0.26
C PRO A 180 4.74 -3.35 1.15
N ASP A 181 4.88 -4.18 2.19
CA ASP A 181 4.67 -3.76 3.58
C ASP A 181 5.72 -2.74 4.04
N VAL A 182 6.99 -2.92 3.64
CA VAL A 182 8.06 -1.93 3.90
C VAL A 182 7.72 -0.60 3.23
N MET A 183 7.23 -0.63 1.99
CA MET A 183 6.81 0.58 1.28
C MET A 183 5.63 1.26 1.97
N ALA A 184 4.66 0.49 2.47
CA ALA A 184 3.54 1.02 3.25
C ALA A 184 4.01 1.69 4.55
N ILE A 185 4.96 1.09 5.28
CA ILE A 185 5.55 1.67 6.51
C ILE A 185 6.28 2.99 6.18
N VAL A 186 7.10 3.01 5.13
CA VAL A 186 7.80 4.22 4.70
C VAL A 186 6.81 5.30 4.29
N LEU A 187 5.74 4.93 3.57
CA LEU A 187 4.68 5.86 3.18
C LEU A 187 3.98 6.43 4.41
N ILE A 188 3.60 5.59 5.39
CA ILE A 188 3.02 6.05 6.66
C ILE A 188 3.95 7.04 7.36
N GLY A 189 5.25 6.72 7.48
CA GLY A 189 6.24 7.62 8.08
C GLY A 189 6.32 8.97 7.34
N GLN A 190 6.34 8.95 6.01
CA GLN A 190 6.34 10.15 5.18
C GLN A 190 5.04 10.94 5.30
N LEU A 191 3.90 10.25 5.43
CA LEU A 191 2.62 10.90 5.64
C LEU A 191 2.57 11.60 7.02
N LEU A 192 3.10 10.97 8.07
CA LEU A 192 3.19 11.57 9.40
C LEU A 192 4.14 12.78 9.40
N ALA A 193 5.27 12.70 8.71
CA ALA A 193 6.20 13.83 8.56
C ALA A 193 5.53 15.01 7.84
N SER A 194 4.81 14.74 6.74
CA SER A 194 4.06 15.75 5.99
C SER A 194 2.99 16.41 6.84
N LEU A 195 2.31 15.63 7.68
CA LEU A 195 1.31 16.13 8.63
C LEU A 195 1.92 17.10 9.64
N ALA A 196 3.06 16.72 10.25
CA ALA A 196 3.75 17.56 11.22
C ALA A 196 4.19 18.90 10.60
N VAL A 197 4.76 18.87 9.39
CA VAL A 197 5.16 20.08 8.65
C VAL A 197 3.94 20.93 8.27
N GLY A 198 2.85 20.32 7.81
CA GLY A 198 1.61 21.00 7.45
C GLY A 198 0.97 21.72 8.64
N VAL A 199 0.87 21.04 9.79
CA VAL A 199 0.36 21.61 11.04
C VAL A 199 1.25 22.74 11.55
N TRP A 200 2.57 22.57 11.49
CA TRP A 200 3.51 23.61 11.89
C TRP A 200 3.37 24.86 11.02
N LEU A 201 3.28 24.71 9.70
CA LEU A 201 3.06 25.81 8.76
C LEU A 201 1.71 26.51 9.00
N TRP A 202 0.66 25.75 9.35
CA TRP A 202 -0.66 26.32 9.66
C TRP A 202 -0.68 27.12 10.96
N ARG A 203 0.13 26.74 11.96
CA ARG A 203 0.25 27.44 13.24
C ARG A 203 1.08 28.72 13.16
N GLN A 204 1.81 28.96 12.08
CA GLN A 204 2.57 30.20 11.93
C GLN A 204 1.59 31.38 11.87
N PRO A 205 1.74 32.39 12.74
CA PRO A 205 0.91 33.58 12.69
C PRO A 205 1.08 34.26 11.33
N ALA A 206 0.00 34.87 10.81
CA ALA A 206 -0.01 35.65 9.57
C ALA A 206 0.85 36.94 9.63
N ALA A 207 1.92 36.96 10.44
CA ALA A 207 2.82 38.08 10.66
C ALA A 207 3.75 38.39 9.47
N SER A 208 3.42 37.89 8.27
CA SER A 208 4.08 38.28 7.01
C SER A 208 3.10 38.77 5.95
N LEU A 209 1.84 39.04 6.31
CA LEU A 209 0.86 39.72 5.46
C LEU A 209 0.77 41.24 5.71
N VAL A 210 1.58 41.78 6.63
CA VAL A 210 1.73 43.21 6.87
C VAL A 210 3.20 43.51 7.17
N THR A 211 3.99 43.68 6.11
CA THR A 211 5.05 44.69 5.96
C THR A 211 5.38 44.78 4.48
#